data_AF-A0A969AV07-F1
#
_entry.id   AF-A0A969AV07-F1
#
_cell.length_a   1.000
_cell.length_b   1.000
_cell.length_c   1.000
_cell.angle_alpha   90.00
_cell.angle_beta   90.00
_cell.angle_gamma   90.00
#
_symmetry.space_group_name_H-M   'P 1'
#
loop_
_entity.id
_entity.type
_entity.pdbx_description
1 polymer ?
#
loop_
_entity_poly.entity_id
_entity_poly.type
_entity_poly.pdbx_seq_one_letter_code
_entity_poly.pdbx_strand_id
1 'polypeptide(L)'
;MASGGWQFELKPGDYLGAVDRYVIQKQIGKGGFGITYLAQDKQEKHPVVIKVMQVIEDESYDLEKQKQDFKNEAFRLRGFDGLGDPHIVRCLDIIEDKRFFPALVMEYVEGQSLDKYKKSQVFISEEQALVYLKQLAGALDKIHNYRNEGFLHRDISPANVIIRKAKDEAVLIDFGSAREICQENKTLHKNPMFAAPESKLHEDARSDIYSLCLTIYNAMTGSLPDESHRLPASSCVSNELLVILQKGCEFKPEERYQTAKVFLEHLEKLDCKVLVEEPLHSLSFSPSLLGRAEGKRPPGLGDLGGECNAVHTFPITFSKPLENEPITLMTPNPGAKQLGNTHLFLNKYILSFLAACALMVTASGLIFIPRIDSSLTKEKSQDPITDLNPGSTGNNEKPSRIDELLTLAEDLYHASDYEVSIRSFSQVLKSDSDNLTALSGRGLAQMKMKNYSAAIKDFSQALSIDSKLPLIFINRGVAKYHLRQYGSAIKDFDEATDLDNRNIDAYINKGLALTALNKYQAAISEFDNASAFDQTNVDIFINRGVAKLKDGQAKQDRRLVQQAVYDFDRALKVEPSHPNAYLNRAFAHTYLGNQEDADSDFQKSKSPWIK
;
A
#
# COMPACT_ATOMS: atom_id res chain seq x y z
N MET A 1 8.42 15.77 41.89
CA MET A 1 8.97 17.08 41.44
C MET A 1 8.66 17.23 39.95
N ALA A 2 8.48 18.46 39.45
CA ALA A 2 8.36 18.84 38.03
C ALA A 2 7.39 18.02 37.14
N SER A 3 6.28 18.65 36.74
CA SER A 3 5.44 18.20 35.63
C SER A 3 6.14 18.45 34.29
N GLY A 4 6.94 17.48 33.83
CA GLY A 4 7.62 17.52 32.53
C GLY A 4 6.70 17.06 31.39
N GLY A 5 5.89 17.96 30.83
CA GLY A 5 5.20 17.71 29.57
C GLY A 5 6.17 17.73 28.39
N TRP A 6 6.09 16.73 27.51
CA TRP A 6 6.91 16.70 26.29
C TRP A 6 6.63 17.92 25.40
N GLN A 7 7.67 18.58 24.90
CA GLN A 7 7.51 19.63 23.90
C GLN A 7 7.32 18.98 22.53
N PHE A 8 6.06 18.91 22.07
CA PHE A 8 5.71 18.31 20.77
C PHE A 8 6.14 19.14 19.56
N GLU A 9 6.43 20.43 19.74
CA GLU A 9 6.99 21.31 18.70
C GLU A 9 8.15 22.15 19.26
N LEU A 10 9.21 22.28 18.45
CA LEU A 10 10.38 23.13 18.72
C LEU A 10 10.16 24.55 18.21
N LYS A 11 10.79 25.51 18.88
CA LYS A 11 10.70 26.95 18.60
C LYS A 11 12.04 27.51 18.12
N PRO A 12 12.05 28.64 17.40
CA PRO A 12 13.26 29.40 17.12
C PRO A 12 14.03 29.71 18.42
N GLY A 13 15.30 29.30 18.49
CA GLY A 13 16.15 29.41 19.67
C GLY A 13 16.23 28.15 20.55
N ASP A 14 15.42 27.11 20.30
CA ASP A 14 15.57 25.82 21.01
C ASP A 14 16.85 25.09 20.57
N TYR A 15 17.45 24.33 21.50
CA TYR A 15 18.74 23.65 21.33
C TYR A 15 18.62 22.13 21.32
N LEU A 16 19.40 21.46 20.46
CA LEU A 16 19.44 20.01 20.33
C LEU A 16 20.87 19.46 20.14
N GLY A 17 21.03 18.17 20.40
CA GLY A 17 22.29 17.43 20.24
C GLY A 17 23.21 17.55 21.45
N ALA A 18 24.32 16.80 21.42
CA ALA A 18 25.31 16.85 22.49
C ALA A 18 25.89 18.27 22.64
N VAL A 19 25.94 18.77 23.89
CA VAL A 19 26.42 20.13 24.23
C VAL A 19 25.66 21.24 23.48
N ASP A 20 24.36 21.03 23.23
CA ASP A 20 23.47 22.01 22.59
C ASP A 20 24.04 22.54 21.25
N ARG A 21 24.57 21.61 20.42
CA ARG A 21 25.26 21.85 19.14
C ARG A 21 24.39 22.55 18.09
N TYR A 22 23.12 22.18 18.02
CA TYR A 22 22.20 22.66 16.98
C TYR A 22 21.22 23.68 17.55
N VAL A 23 21.00 24.79 16.84
CA VAL A 23 20.00 25.82 17.21
C VAL A 23 18.89 25.87 16.17
N ILE A 24 17.65 25.67 16.57
CA ILE A 24 16.50 25.80 15.66
C ILE A 24 16.35 27.26 15.23
N GLN A 25 16.27 27.50 13.91
CA GLN A 25 16.00 28.82 13.35
C GLN A 25 14.52 29.01 13.01
N LYS A 26 13.93 28.03 12.32
CA LYS A 26 12.50 28.06 11.91
C LYS A 26 12.03 26.68 11.48
N GLN A 27 10.73 26.44 11.57
CA GLN A 27 10.07 25.33 10.88
C GLN A 27 10.06 25.61 9.35
N ILE A 28 10.29 24.56 8.56
CA ILE A 28 10.29 24.61 7.08
C ILE A 28 9.37 23.57 6.43
N GLY A 29 8.89 22.58 7.19
CA GLY A 29 7.90 21.60 6.75
C GLY A 29 7.19 20.91 7.92
N LYS A 30 6.08 20.23 7.62
CA LYS A 30 5.35 19.33 8.53
C LYS A 30 4.69 18.25 7.67
N GLY A 31 5.03 17.00 7.93
CA GLY A 31 4.53 15.82 7.21
C GLY A 31 3.99 14.77 8.17
N GLY A 32 3.50 13.64 7.63
CA GLY A 32 2.81 12.62 8.43
C GLY A 32 3.64 12.06 9.60
N PHE A 33 4.94 11.85 9.41
CA PHE A 33 5.83 11.27 10.42
C PHE A 33 6.65 12.29 11.24
N GLY A 34 6.62 13.58 10.90
CA GLY A 34 7.54 14.52 11.53
C GLY A 34 7.45 15.97 11.11
N ILE A 35 8.06 16.83 11.93
CA ILE A 35 8.20 18.26 11.70
C ILE A 35 9.63 18.55 11.27
N THR A 36 9.78 19.30 10.18
CA THR A 36 11.09 19.58 9.57
C THR A 36 11.48 21.02 9.84
N TYR A 37 12.64 21.22 10.46
CA TYR A 37 13.18 22.52 10.86
C TYR A 37 14.48 22.84 10.12
N LEU A 38 14.70 24.12 9.84
CA LEU A 38 16.03 24.66 9.55
C LEU A 38 16.72 24.95 10.88
N ALA A 39 17.95 24.48 11.02
CA ALA A 39 18.78 24.71 12.19
C ALA A 39 20.20 25.16 11.81
N GLN A 40 20.89 25.76 12.76
CA GLN A 40 22.28 26.17 12.66
C GLN A 40 23.17 25.17 13.42
N ASP A 41 24.17 24.60 12.77
CA ASP A 41 25.26 23.93 13.48
C ASP A 41 26.22 24.97 14.08
N LYS A 42 26.50 24.91 15.39
CA LYS A 42 27.43 25.81 16.08
C LYS A 42 28.90 25.39 15.94
N GLN A 43 29.17 24.13 15.64
CA GLN A 43 30.53 23.60 15.42
C GLN A 43 30.98 23.91 14.00
N GLU A 44 30.27 23.38 13.00
CA GLU A 44 30.64 23.48 11.58
C GLU A 44 30.16 24.78 10.90
N LYS A 45 29.34 25.58 11.60
CA LYS A 45 28.81 26.89 11.16
C LYS A 45 27.97 26.90 9.87
N HIS A 46 27.70 25.75 9.25
CA HIS A 46 26.73 25.64 8.15
C HIS A 46 25.29 25.40 8.66
N PRO A 47 24.26 25.76 7.87
CA PRO A 47 22.89 25.31 8.13
C PRO A 47 22.76 23.79 7.99
N VAL A 48 21.78 23.23 8.69
CA VAL A 48 21.36 21.81 8.62
C VAL A 48 19.83 21.72 8.66
N VAL A 49 19.28 20.60 8.19
CA VAL A 49 17.86 20.28 8.34
C VAL A 49 17.70 19.30 9.48
N ILE A 50 16.73 19.53 10.37
CA ILE A 50 16.38 18.61 11.46
C ILE A 50 14.94 18.15 11.27
N LYS A 51 14.74 16.88 10.93
CA LYS A 51 13.45 16.19 10.94
C LYS A 51 13.25 15.62 12.35
N VAL A 52 12.21 16.03 13.06
CA VAL A 52 11.87 15.50 14.40
C VAL A 52 10.65 14.61 14.25
N MET A 53 10.70 13.40 14.83
CA MET A 53 9.54 12.50 14.82
C MET A 53 8.36 13.16 15.55
N GLN A 54 7.21 13.25 14.89
CA GLN A 54 5.98 13.72 15.50
C GLN A 54 5.12 12.52 15.87
N VAL A 55 4.60 12.47 17.10
CA VAL A 55 3.55 11.49 17.45
C VAL A 55 2.33 11.73 16.56
N ILE A 56 1.88 10.68 15.90
CA ILE A 56 0.57 10.64 15.25
C ILE A 56 -0.42 10.20 16.34
N GLU A 57 -1.41 11.02 16.66
CA GLU A 57 -2.51 10.64 17.57
C GLU A 57 -3.52 9.74 16.85
N ASP A 58 -3.06 8.53 16.48
CA ASP A 58 -3.83 7.45 15.89
C ASP A 58 -3.82 6.27 16.87
N GLU A 59 -5.01 5.89 17.35
CA GLU A 59 -5.23 4.83 18.35
C GLU A 59 -4.69 3.45 17.90
N SER A 60 -4.35 3.27 16.62
CA SER A 60 -3.80 2.04 16.04
C SER A 60 -2.26 1.98 15.93
N TYR A 61 -1.54 3.08 16.17
CA TYR A 61 -0.09 3.14 15.90
C TYR A 61 0.76 3.00 17.17
N ASP A 62 1.46 1.86 17.30
CA ASP A 62 2.44 1.62 18.36
C ASP A 62 3.57 2.69 18.33
N LEU A 63 3.72 3.41 19.44
CA LEU A 63 4.69 4.49 19.61
C LEU A 63 6.15 3.99 19.59
N GLU A 64 6.45 2.80 20.10
CA GLU A 64 7.80 2.23 20.02
C GLU A 64 8.10 1.77 18.60
N LYS A 65 7.10 1.19 17.90
CA LYS A 65 7.22 0.95 16.46
C LYS A 65 7.42 2.27 15.69
N GLN A 66 6.72 3.35 16.02
CA GLN A 66 6.90 4.65 15.33
C GLN A 66 8.33 5.18 15.52
N LYS A 67 8.84 5.16 16.76
CA LYS A 67 10.24 5.48 17.06
C LYS A 67 11.20 4.58 16.29
N GLN A 68 10.92 3.27 16.22
CA GLN A 68 11.78 2.33 15.52
C GLN A 68 11.75 2.52 14.00
N ASP A 69 10.59 2.77 13.38
CA ASP A 69 10.49 3.07 11.95
C ASP A 69 11.19 4.39 11.59
N PHE A 70 11.14 5.40 12.47
CA PHE A 70 11.90 6.65 12.33
C PHE A 70 13.43 6.44 12.52
N LYS A 71 13.85 5.66 13.53
CA LYS A 71 15.26 5.25 13.67
C LYS A 71 15.73 4.45 12.45
N ASN A 72 14.89 3.60 11.90
CA ASN A 72 15.18 2.82 10.69
C ASN A 72 15.33 3.73 9.46
N GLU A 73 14.56 4.83 9.33
CA GLU A 73 14.82 5.87 8.32
C GLU A 73 16.24 6.44 8.48
N ALA A 74 16.58 6.88 9.69
CA ALA A 74 17.88 7.47 9.98
C ALA A 74 19.05 6.50 9.73
N PHE A 75 18.92 5.22 10.10
CA PHE A 75 19.92 4.18 9.83
C PHE A 75 20.05 3.83 8.34
N ARG A 76 18.94 3.80 7.58
CA ARG A 76 18.97 3.61 6.11
C ARG A 76 19.72 4.75 5.43
N LEU A 77 19.35 6.00 5.73
CA LEU A 77 19.96 7.18 5.14
C LEU A 77 21.46 7.25 5.47
N ARG A 78 21.83 6.96 6.73
CA ARG A 78 23.23 6.86 7.15
C ARG A 78 24.01 5.70 6.52
N GLY A 79 23.31 4.66 6.07
CA GLY A 79 23.88 3.62 5.22
C GLY A 79 24.18 4.12 3.81
N PHE A 80 23.27 4.93 3.23
CA PHE A 80 23.40 5.47 1.88
C PHE A 80 24.48 6.56 1.75
N ASP A 81 24.90 7.23 2.83
CA ASP A 81 26.07 8.14 2.82
C ASP A 81 27.33 7.45 2.24
N GLY A 82 27.48 6.14 2.49
CA GLY A 82 28.57 5.32 1.94
C GLY A 82 28.54 5.08 0.43
N LEU A 83 27.44 5.44 -0.26
CA LEU A 83 27.36 5.45 -1.73
C LEU A 83 28.04 6.68 -2.35
N GLY A 84 28.29 7.74 -1.56
CA GLY A 84 28.91 8.99 -2.02
C GLY A 84 28.14 9.74 -3.12
N ASP A 85 26.83 9.49 -3.27
CA ASP A 85 26.03 10.04 -4.36
C ASP A 85 25.48 11.45 -4.01
N PRO A 86 25.72 12.49 -4.84
CA PRO A 86 25.28 13.85 -4.54
C PRO A 86 23.77 14.09 -4.75
N HIS A 87 23.05 13.13 -5.33
CA HIS A 87 21.62 13.17 -5.59
C HIS A 87 20.80 12.43 -4.50
N ILE A 88 21.47 11.97 -3.45
CA ILE A 88 20.87 11.44 -2.21
C ILE A 88 21.17 12.45 -1.09
N VAL A 89 20.17 12.84 -0.29
CA VAL A 89 20.42 13.70 0.89
C VAL A 89 21.23 12.94 1.95
N ARG A 90 22.22 13.60 2.55
CA ARG A 90 23.14 12.97 3.51
C ARG A 90 22.66 13.05 4.95
N CYS A 91 22.93 12.01 5.74
CA CYS A 91 22.64 11.93 7.17
C CYS A 91 23.86 12.40 7.99
N LEU A 92 23.77 13.58 8.61
CA LEU A 92 24.88 14.16 9.35
C LEU A 92 24.96 13.65 10.80
N ASP A 93 23.82 13.51 11.48
CA ASP A 93 23.75 13.03 12.86
C ASP A 93 22.36 12.49 13.23
N ILE A 94 22.28 11.72 14.32
CA ILE A 94 21.04 11.16 14.87
C ILE A 94 20.97 11.53 16.35
N ILE A 95 19.98 12.35 16.72
CA ILE A 95 19.83 12.89 18.07
C ILE A 95 18.80 12.06 18.84
N GLU A 96 19.27 11.38 19.90
CA GLU A 96 18.42 10.77 20.92
C GLU A 96 18.51 11.58 22.22
N ASP A 97 17.56 12.51 22.40
CA ASP A 97 17.41 13.31 23.62
C ASP A 97 16.31 12.71 24.53
N LYS A 98 16.39 12.95 25.84
CA LYS A 98 15.33 12.58 26.80
C LYS A 98 14.25 13.65 26.93
N ARG A 99 14.46 14.84 26.36
CA ARG A 99 13.55 16.00 26.36
C ARG A 99 12.52 15.97 25.22
N PHE A 100 12.84 15.27 24.13
CA PHE A 100 12.12 15.30 22.84
C PHE A 100 12.08 13.90 22.21
N PHE A 101 11.31 13.75 21.13
CA PHE A 101 11.37 12.54 20.30
C PHE A 101 12.65 12.50 19.45
N PRO A 102 13.06 11.31 18.93
CA PRO A 102 14.25 11.19 18.08
C PRO A 102 14.22 12.16 16.90
N ALA A 103 15.39 12.70 16.58
CA ALA A 103 15.56 13.65 15.49
C ALA A 103 16.72 13.28 14.56
N LEU A 104 16.49 13.44 13.26
CA LEU A 104 17.42 13.14 12.18
C LEU A 104 17.98 14.45 11.64
N VAL A 105 19.31 14.61 11.70
CA VAL A 105 20.03 15.77 11.17
C VAL A 105 20.55 15.44 9.77
N MET A 106 20.18 16.25 8.79
CA MET A 106 20.51 16.10 7.37
C MET A 106 21.22 17.35 6.84
N GLU A 107 21.92 17.22 5.71
CA GLU A 107 22.48 18.39 5.05
C GLU A 107 21.40 19.39 4.60
N TYR A 108 21.71 20.69 4.65
CA TYR A 108 20.84 21.70 4.07
C TYR A 108 21.09 21.81 2.56
N VAL A 109 20.16 21.26 1.78
CA VAL A 109 20.13 21.39 0.32
C VAL A 109 19.60 22.79 -0.05
N GLU A 110 20.49 23.75 -0.35
CA GLU A 110 20.06 25.07 -0.82
C GLU A 110 19.41 24.94 -2.21
N GLY A 111 18.08 25.05 -2.24
CA GLY A 111 17.31 24.73 -3.43
C GLY A 111 15.80 24.87 -3.24
N GLN A 112 15.06 24.46 -4.26
CA GLN A 112 13.60 24.48 -4.27
C GLN A 112 13.03 23.11 -4.68
N SER A 113 11.96 22.67 -4.02
CA SER A 113 11.27 21.42 -4.31
C SER A 113 10.41 21.54 -5.57
N LEU A 114 10.34 20.49 -6.40
CA LEU A 114 9.60 20.49 -7.67
C LEU A 114 8.10 20.83 -7.50
N ASP A 115 7.49 20.52 -6.36
CA ASP A 115 6.10 20.90 -6.05
C ASP A 115 5.88 22.43 -6.03
N LYS A 116 6.92 23.21 -5.71
CA LYS A 116 6.86 24.67 -5.65
C LYS A 116 6.99 25.31 -7.03
N TYR A 117 7.74 24.70 -7.95
CA TYR A 117 7.82 25.15 -9.35
C TYR A 117 6.42 25.23 -9.97
N LYS A 118 5.60 24.18 -9.81
CA LYS A 118 4.18 24.15 -10.20
C LYS A 118 3.34 25.23 -9.51
N LYS A 119 3.57 25.52 -8.22
CA LYS A 119 2.88 26.60 -7.48
C LYS A 119 3.22 28.00 -8.00
N SER A 120 4.42 28.19 -8.57
CA SER A 120 4.84 29.40 -9.28
C SER A 120 4.50 29.41 -10.79
N GLN A 121 3.79 28.39 -11.30
CA GLN A 121 3.58 28.15 -12.75
C GLN A 121 4.87 28.12 -13.60
N VAL A 122 6.00 27.81 -12.98
CA VAL A 122 7.26 27.55 -13.69
C VAL A 122 7.34 26.05 -13.93
N PHE A 123 7.40 25.65 -15.20
CA PHE A 123 7.63 24.27 -15.61
C PHE A 123 9.10 24.11 -15.99
N ILE A 124 9.67 22.92 -15.74
CA ILE A 124 11.05 22.62 -16.13
C ILE A 124 11.12 22.31 -17.63
N SER A 125 12.24 22.64 -18.28
CA SER A 125 12.45 22.28 -19.70
C SER A 125 12.67 20.78 -19.87
N GLU A 126 12.52 20.28 -21.10
CA GLU A 126 12.85 18.89 -21.44
C GLU A 126 14.34 18.57 -21.18
N GLU A 127 15.23 19.53 -21.43
CA GLU A 127 16.67 19.42 -21.14
C GLU A 127 16.93 19.25 -19.63
N GLN A 128 16.31 20.10 -18.80
CA GLN A 128 16.37 19.99 -17.33
C GLN A 128 15.76 18.67 -16.85
N ALA A 129 14.61 18.30 -17.38
CA ALA A 129 13.94 17.03 -17.07
C ALA A 129 14.83 15.82 -17.39
N LEU A 130 15.52 15.82 -18.53
CA LEU A 130 16.43 14.76 -18.94
C LEU A 130 17.67 14.68 -18.04
N VAL A 131 18.22 15.81 -17.61
CA VAL A 131 19.29 15.88 -16.60
C VAL A 131 18.81 15.30 -15.27
N TYR A 132 17.67 15.75 -14.75
CA TYR A 132 17.13 15.27 -13.47
C TYR A 132 16.76 13.78 -13.51
N LEU A 133 16.19 13.29 -14.62
CA LEU A 133 15.88 11.87 -14.82
C LEU A 133 17.13 11.00 -14.72
N LYS A 134 18.23 11.38 -15.37
CA LYS A 134 19.50 10.63 -15.31
C LYS A 134 20.10 10.63 -13.91
N GLN A 135 20.16 11.80 -13.28
CA GLN A 135 20.67 11.98 -11.91
C GLN A 135 19.90 11.11 -10.91
N LEU A 136 18.56 11.17 -10.95
CA LEU A 136 17.70 10.42 -10.05
C LEU A 136 17.68 8.92 -10.37
N ALA A 137 17.72 8.52 -11.64
CA ALA A 137 17.83 7.11 -12.03
C ALA A 137 19.18 6.48 -11.60
N GLY A 138 20.28 7.23 -11.71
CA GLY A 138 21.60 6.79 -11.22
C GLY A 138 21.65 6.64 -9.70
N ALA A 139 21.01 7.54 -8.96
CA ALA A 139 20.85 7.42 -7.51
C ALA A 139 19.99 6.19 -7.15
N LEU A 140 18.84 6.00 -7.81
CA LEU A 140 17.99 4.85 -7.60
C LEU A 140 18.72 3.53 -7.89
N ASP A 141 19.50 3.42 -8.96
CA ASP A 141 20.25 2.18 -9.25
C ASP A 141 21.22 1.81 -8.12
N LYS A 142 21.90 2.80 -7.51
CA LYS A 142 22.77 2.57 -6.35
C LYS A 142 22.00 2.14 -5.09
N ILE A 143 20.80 2.68 -4.87
CA ILE A 143 19.93 2.32 -3.75
C ILE A 143 19.33 0.92 -3.97
N HIS A 144 18.86 0.63 -5.19
CA HIS A 144 18.25 -0.63 -5.62
C HIS A 144 19.24 -1.80 -5.55
N ASN A 145 20.54 -1.56 -5.67
CA ASN A 145 21.61 -2.57 -5.55
C ASN A 145 22.37 -2.53 -4.21
N TYR A 146 21.95 -1.72 -3.22
CA TYR A 146 22.69 -1.55 -1.96
C TYR A 146 22.74 -2.85 -1.12
N ARG A 147 23.96 -3.24 -0.70
CA ARG A 147 24.26 -4.41 0.17
C ARG A 147 23.75 -5.78 -0.30
N ASN A 148 23.44 -5.97 -1.59
CA ASN A 148 22.82 -7.17 -2.16
C ASN A 148 21.37 -7.44 -1.72
N GLU A 149 20.86 -6.73 -0.72
CA GLU A 149 19.45 -6.76 -0.28
C GLU A 149 18.58 -5.84 -1.16
N GLY A 150 19.14 -4.67 -1.53
CA GLY A 150 18.50 -3.64 -2.33
C GLY A 150 17.40 -2.90 -1.58
N PHE A 151 17.27 -1.60 -1.80
CA PHE A 151 16.24 -0.76 -1.18
C PHE A 151 15.37 -0.08 -2.24
N LEU A 152 14.13 0.23 -1.87
CA LEU A 152 13.17 1.01 -2.65
C LEU A 152 12.89 2.34 -1.96
N HIS A 153 12.60 3.41 -2.71
CA HIS A 153 12.24 4.73 -2.16
C HIS A 153 10.76 4.82 -1.80
N ARG A 154 9.87 4.26 -2.63
CA ARG A 154 8.41 4.04 -2.42
C ARG A 154 7.52 5.27 -2.23
N ASP A 155 8.11 6.46 -2.11
CA ASP A 155 7.40 7.76 -2.12
C ASP A 155 8.16 8.82 -2.94
N ILE A 156 8.47 8.51 -4.20
CA ILE A 156 9.03 9.51 -5.12
C ILE A 156 7.89 10.43 -5.58
N SER A 157 8.00 11.73 -5.29
CA SER A 157 7.02 12.74 -5.69
C SER A 157 7.66 14.13 -5.81
N PRO A 158 7.04 15.13 -6.46
CA PRO A 158 7.59 16.47 -6.60
C PRO A 158 7.93 17.19 -5.28
N ALA A 159 7.36 16.77 -4.14
CA ALA A 159 7.70 17.33 -2.83
C ALA A 159 9.04 16.80 -2.29
N ASN A 160 9.41 15.57 -2.68
CA ASN A 160 10.56 14.82 -2.14
C ASN A 160 11.80 14.91 -3.05
N VAL A 161 11.75 15.76 -4.09
CA VAL A 161 12.87 16.11 -4.98
C VAL A 161 13.16 17.61 -4.85
N ILE A 162 14.39 17.97 -4.47
CA ILE A 162 14.89 19.37 -4.47
C ILE A 162 15.88 19.56 -5.62
N ILE A 163 15.77 20.70 -6.31
CA ILE A 163 16.77 21.18 -7.28
C ILE A 163 17.75 22.13 -6.57
N ARG A 164 19.06 21.82 -6.58
CA ARG A 164 20.13 22.63 -5.98
C ARG A 164 20.35 23.92 -6.76
N LYS A 165 20.03 25.07 -6.15
CA LYS A 165 20.05 26.41 -6.75
C LYS A 165 21.40 26.83 -7.35
N ALA A 166 22.51 26.27 -6.88
CA ALA A 166 23.86 26.64 -7.30
C ALA A 166 24.39 25.82 -8.51
N LYS A 167 23.65 24.82 -8.98
CA LYS A 167 24.14 23.85 -9.98
C LYS A 167 23.06 23.24 -10.89
N ASP A 168 21.78 23.37 -10.55
CA ASP A 168 20.67 22.62 -11.14
C ASP A 168 20.90 21.09 -11.10
N GLU A 169 21.23 20.58 -9.90
CA GLU A 169 21.27 19.15 -9.57
C GLU A 169 20.00 18.75 -8.80
N ALA A 170 19.32 17.68 -9.21
CA ALA A 170 18.21 17.09 -8.46
C ALA A 170 18.71 16.23 -7.28
N VAL A 171 17.94 16.18 -6.19
CA VAL A 171 18.28 15.44 -4.95
C VAL A 171 17.02 14.83 -4.34
N LEU A 172 17.06 13.54 -3.99
CA LEU A 172 16.04 12.84 -3.19
C LEU A 172 16.21 13.18 -1.70
N ILE A 173 15.12 13.60 -1.03
CA ILE A 173 15.20 14.20 0.33
C ILE A 173 14.34 13.55 1.43
N ASP A 174 13.47 12.58 1.16
CA ASP A 174 12.71 11.87 2.22
C ASP A 174 12.68 10.36 2.00
N PHE A 175 13.37 9.63 2.89
CA PHE A 175 13.52 8.19 2.85
C PHE A 175 12.71 7.46 3.95
N GLY A 176 11.75 8.13 4.61
CA GLY A 176 10.91 7.51 5.65
C GLY A 176 10.09 6.32 5.13
N SER A 177 9.69 6.40 3.86
CA SER A 177 8.99 5.34 3.13
C SER A 177 9.88 4.20 2.64
N ALA A 178 11.21 4.36 2.66
CA ALA A 178 12.15 3.43 2.04
C ALA A 178 12.25 2.10 2.81
N ARG A 179 12.31 0.97 2.11
CA ARG A 179 12.42 -0.39 2.70
C ARG A 179 13.23 -1.30 1.77
N GLU A 180 13.72 -2.43 2.28
CA GLU A 180 14.36 -3.45 1.43
C GLU A 180 13.39 -4.00 0.38
N ILE A 181 13.91 -4.42 -0.78
CA ILE A 181 13.12 -4.99 -1.89
C ILE A 181 12.35 -6.24 -1.43
N CYS A 182 12.89 -7.01 -0.48
CA CYS A 182 12.26 -8.24 0.03
C CYS A 182 11.12 -8.01 1.05
N GLN A 183 10.78 -6.78 1.44
CA GLN A 183 9.82 -6.52 2.52
C GLN A 183 8.42 -6.08 2.03
N GLU A 184 7.45 -7.01 2.01
CA GLU A 184 6.02 -6.73 1.76
C GLU A 184 5.30 -6.01 2.93
N ASN A 185 5.89 -4.91 3.41
CA ASN A 185 5.25 -4.01 4.38
C ASN A 185 4.53 -2.87 3.65
N LYS A 186 3.23 -2.69 3.94
CA LYS A 186 2.46 -1.52 3.49
C LYS A 186 3.01 -0.24 4.13
N THR A 187 3.59 0.66 3.33
CA THR A 187 3.90 2.02 3.79
C THR A 187 2.59 2.75 4.08
N LEU A 188 2.41 3.26 5.30
CA LEU A 188 1.13 3.89 5.70
C LEU A 188 0.93 5.29 5.09
N HIS A 189 2.02 5.95 4.70
CA HIS A 189 2.01 7.28 4.09
C HIS A 189 2.84 7.23 2.79
N LYS A 190 2.16 7.43 1.66
CA LYS A 190 2.72 7.71 0.34
C LYS A 190 1.87 8.79 -0.30
N ASN A 191 2.38 9.46 -1.32
CA ASN A 191 1.59 10.31 -2.19
C ASN A 191 0.82 9.44 -3.23
N PRO A 192 -0.49 9.21 -3.07
CA PRO A 192 -1.24 8.27 -3.92
C PRO A 192 -1.44 8.77 -5.36
N MET A 193 -1.07 10.03 -5.64
CA MET A 193 -1.11 10.66 -6.97
C MET A 193 0.11 10.30 -7.82
N PHE A 194 1.21 9.85 -7.20
CA PHE A 194 2.48 9.53 -7.87
C PHE A 194 2.89 8.06 -7.71
N ALA A 195 2.31 7.34 -6.75
CA ALA A 195 2.57 5.91 -6.52
C ALA A 195 2.03 5.04 -7.68
N ALA A 196 2.75 3.97 -8.02
CA ALA A 196 2.40 3.04 -9.10
C ALA A 196 1.08 2.26 -8.84
N PRO A 197 0.41 1.70 -9.87
CA PRO A 197 -0.84 0.95 -9.70
C PRO A 197 -0.75 -0.21 -8.69
N GLU A 198 0.35 -0.94 -8.75
CA GLU A 198 0.65 -2.10 -7.89
C GLU A 198 1.08 -1.72 -6.45
N SER A 199 1.28 -0.42 -6.14
CA SER A 199 1.80 0.09 -4.86
C SER A 199 0.98 -0.25 -3.59
N LYS A 200 -0.17 -0.90 -3.78
CA LYS A 200 -1.09 -1.41 -2.75
C LYS A 200 -1.05 -2.94 -2.58
N LEU A 201 -0.26 -3.64 -3.42
CA LEU A 201 -0.10 -5.08 -3.49
C LEU A 201 1.35 -5.47 -3.18
N HIS A 202 2.25 -5.30 -4.15
CA HIS A 202 3.68 -5.61 -4.10
C HIS A 202 4.43 -4.51 -4.85
N GLU A 203 5.65 -4.18 -4.43
CA GLU A 203 6.47 -3.14 -5.06
C GLU A 203 7.91 -3.61 -5.22
N ASP A 204 8.52 -3.14 -6.29
CA ASP A 204 9.91 -3.40 -6.63
C ASP A 204 10.51 -2.17 -7.34
N ALA A 205 11.71 -2.32 -7.91
CA ALA A 205 12.44 -1.27 -8.63
C ALA A 205 11.57 -0.53 -9.67
N ARG A 206 10.62 -1.25 -10.28
CA ARG A 206 9.75 -0.80 -11.37
C ARG A 206 8.62 0.11 -10.88
N SER A 207 8.33 0.10 -9.59
CA SER A 207 7.40 1.02 -8.92
C SER A 207 8.05 2.39 -8.68
N ASP A 208 9.33 2.43 -8.27
CA ASP A 208 10.11 3.67 -8.17
C ASP A 208 10.30 4.32 -9.55
N ILE A 209 10.59 3.55 -10.59
CA ILE A 209 10.74 4.06 -11.97
C ILE A 209 9.44 4.72 -12.46
N TYR A 210 8.28 4.10 -12.22
CA TYR A 210 6.97 4.68 -12.51
C TYR A 210 6.81 6.05 -11.81
N SER A 211 7.07 6.10 -10.50
CA SER A 211 6.91 7.32 -9.71
C SER A 211 7.91 8.43 -10.10
N LEU A 212 9.11 8.08 -10.55
CA LEU A 212 10.10 9.01 -11.10
C LEU A 212 9.63 9.59 -12.45
N CYS A 213 9.22 8.73 -13.40
CA CYS A 213 8.69 9.17 -14.70
C CYS A 213 7.50 10.13 -14.53
N LEU A 214 6.55 9.76 -13.68
CA LEU A 214 5.37 10.57 -13.40
C LEU A 214 5.71 11.88 -12.66
N THR A 215 6.67 11.86 -11.73
CA THR A 215 7.16 13.07 -11.02
C THR A 215 7.72 14.10 -12.01
N ILE A 216 8.59 13.68 -12.92
CA ILE A 216 9.21 14.58 -13.89
C ILE A 216 8.24 14.99 -15.01
N TYR A 217 7.39 14.08 -15.50
CA TYR A 217 6.32 14.45 -16.43
C TYR A 217 5.38 15.51 -15.84
N ASN A 218 5.00 15.40 -14.56
CA ASN A 218 4.17 16.41 -13.89
C ASN A 218 4.90 17.76 -13.72
N ALA A 219 6.23 17.75 -13.57
CA ALA A 219 7.05 18.97 -13.48
C ALA A 219 7.22 19.70 -14.82
N MET A 220 7.18 18.98 -15.95
CA MET A 220 7.19 19.57 -17.31
C MET A 220 5.80 20.05 -17.78
N THR A 221 4.73 19.35 -17.39
CA THR A 221 3.39 19.53 -18.00
C THR A 221 2.31 20.03 -17.04
N GLY A 222 2.50 19.85 -15.73
CA GLY A 222 1.44 19.97 -14.72
C GLY A 222 0.42 18.82 -14.69
N SER A 223 0.39 17.99 -15.74
CA SER A 223 -0.61 16.95 -16.02
C SER A 223 -0.30 15.60 -15.38
N LEU A 224 -1.35 14.81 -15.18
CA LEU A 224 -1.30 13.42 -14.72
C LEU A 224 -1.75 12.49 -15.87
N PRO A 225 -1.47 11.18 -15.80
CA PRO A 225 -1.99 10.21 -16.76
C PRO A 225 -3.52 10.10 -16.69
N ASP A 226 -4.11 9.54 -17.74
CA ASP A 226 -5.52 9.14 -17.76
C ASP A 226 -5.79 7.85 -16.95
N GLU A 227 -7.05 7.40 -16.91
CA GLU A 227 -7.45 6.17 -16.21
C GLU A 227 -6.77 4.90 -16.78
N SER A 228 -6.35 4.92 -18.05
CA SER A 228 -5.57 3.85 -18.68
C SER A 228 -4.07 3.92 -18.34
N HIS A 229 -3.67 4.89 -17.51
CA HIS A 229 -2.31 5.18 -17.07
C HIS A 229 -1.40 5.68 -18.20
N ARG A 230 -2.01 6.22 -19.27
CA ARG A 230 -1.31 6.82 -20.41
C ARG A 230 -0.98 8.28 -20.12
N LEU A 231 0.25 8.69 -20.44
CA LEU A 231 0.68 10.09 -20.39
C LEU A 231 0.11 10.86 -21.59
N PRO A 232 -0.60 11.99 -21.38
CA PRO A 232 -1.06 12.84 -22.47
C PRO A 232 0.09 13.36 -23.35
N ALA A 233 -0.15 13.46 -24.66
CA ALA A 233 0.75 14.19 -25.56
C ALA A 233 0.77 15.68 -25.18
N SER A 234 1.97 16.28 -25.13
CA SER A 234 2.17 17.68 -24.78
C SER A 234 3.20 18.32 -25.70
N SER A 235 3.02 19.60 -26.04
CA SER A 235 3.96 20.35 -26.90
C SER A 235 5.28 20.72 -26.22
N CYS A 236 5.45 20.41 -24.92
CA CYS A 236 6.70 20.60 -24.18
C CYS A 236 7.47 19.30 -23.89
N VAL A 237 7.08 18.18 -24.53
CA VAL A 237 7.78 16.88 -24.41
C VAL A 237 7.90 16.25 -25.80
N SER A 238 9.11 15.91 -26.24
CA SER A 238 9.38 15.21 -27.49
C SER A 238 8.71 13.84 -27.54
N ASN A 239 8.45 13.33 -28.75
CA ASN A 239 7.92 11.97 -28.91
C ASN A 239 8.92 10.93 -28.38
N GLU A 240 10.21 11.18 -28.57
CA GLU A 240 11.34 10.39 -28.10
C GLU A 240 11.33 10.21 -26.57
N LEU A 241 11.26 11.33 -25.82
CA LEU A 241 11.19 11.28 -24.36
C LEU A 241 9.82 10.76 -23.89
N LEU A 242 8.72 11.15 -24.54
CA LEU A 242 7.37 10.68 -24.19
C LEU A 242 7.24 9.16 -24.31
N VAL A 243 7.85 8.52 -25.32
CA VAL A 243 7.88 7.05 -25.45
C VAL A 243 8.65 6.39 -24.30
N ILE A 244 9.76 6.98 -23.86
CA ILE A 244 10.54 6.46 -22.72
C ILE A 244 9.76 6.65 -21.40
N LEU A 245 9.16 7.82 -21.18
CA LEU A 245 8.34 8.09 -20.01
C LEU A 245 7.08 7.21 -19.98
N GLN A 246 6.39 7.04 -21.10
CA GLN A 246 5.24 6.15 -21.23
C GLN A 246 5.63 4.70 -20.91
N LYS A 247 6.77 4.21 -21.42
CA LYS A 247 7.26 2.88 -21.06
C LYS A 247 7.57 2.75 -19.55
N GLY A 248 8.11 3.79 -18.92
CA GLY A 248 8.27 3.80 -17.46
C GLY A 248 6.94 3.83 -16.69
N CYS A 249 5.89 4.38 -17.30
CA CYS A 249 4.55 4.52 -16.72
C CYS A 249 3.56 3.39 -17.11
N GLU A 250 3.99 2.31 -17.77
CA GLU A 250 3.06 1.25 -18.18
C GLU A 250 2.30 0.62 -17.01
N PHE A 251 1.04 0.26 -17.23
CA PHE A 251 0.17 -0.25 -16.16
C PHE A 251 0.73 -1.55 -15.54
N LYS A 252 1.27 -2.45 -16.37
CA LYS A 252 1.89 -3.71 -15.90
C LYS A 252 3.39 -3.50 -15.61
N PRO A 253 3.89 -3.86 -14.42
CA PRO A 253 5.32 -3.79 -14.09
C PRO A 253 6.22 -4.57 -15.08
N GLU A 254 5.73 -5.66 -15.66
CA GLU A 254 6.46 -6.52 -16.61
C GLU A 254 6.74 -5.82 -17.95
N GLU A 255 5.97 -4.79 -18.29
CA GLU A 255 6.07 -4.04 -19.55
C GLU A 255 6.98 -2.79 -19.41
N ARG A 256 7.31 -2.40 -18.17
CA ARG A 256 8.22 -1.30 -17.82
C ARG A 256 9.70 -1.64 -18.03
N TYR A 257 10.57 -0.67 -17.75
CA TYR A 257 11.99 -0.92 -17.48
C TYR A 257 12.16 -1.74 -16.21
N GLN A 258 12.92 -2.84 -16.28
CA GLN A 258 13.01 -3.81 -15.16
C GLN A 258 14.01 -3.42 -14.07
N THR A 259 14.94 -2.49 -14.35
CA THR A 259 15.86 -1.89 -13.35
C THR A 259 16.13 -0.42 -13.66
N ALA A 260 16.56 0.34 -12.66
CA ALA A 260 16.90 1.75 -12.82
C ALA A 260 18.08 1.95 -13.80
N LYS A 261 19.07 1.04 -13.80
CA LYS A 261 20.12 0.99 -14.82
C LYS A 261 19.58 0.91 -16.26
N VAL A 262 18.67 -0.04 -16.55
CA VAL A 262 18.17 -0.21 -17.93
C VAL A 262 17.28 0.98 -18.36
N PHE A 263 16.68 1.69 -17.41
CA PHE A 263 16.04 2.98 -17.65
C PHE A 263 17.06 4.09 -17.97
N LEU A 264 18.12 4.22 -17.18
CA LEU A 264 19.23 5.16 -17.40
C LEU A 264 19.89 4.95 -18.78
N GLU A 265 20.22 3.70 -19.12
CA GLU A 265 20.75 3.30 -20.43
C GLU A 265 19.81 3.66 -21.60
N HIS A 266 18.53 3.95 -21.36
CA HIS A 266 17.60 4.45 -22.38
C HIS A 266 17.54 5.98 -22.44
N LEU A 267 17.70 6.67 -21.31
CA LEU A 267 17.81 8.13 -21.25
C LEU A 267 19.11 8.64 -21.88
N GLU A 268 20.22 7.92 -21.69
CA GLU A 268 21.53 8.24 -22.30
C GLU A 268 21.51 8.16 -23.84
N LYS A 269 20.68 7.26 -24.40
CA LYS A 269 20.52 7.11 -25.86
C LYS A 269 19.84 8.30 -26.54
N LEU A 270 19.24 9.23 -25.78
CA LEU A 270 18.71 10.49 -26.32
C LEU A 270 19.85 11.46 -26.70
N ASP A 271 20.88 11.56 -25.86
CA ASP A 271 22.04 12.45 -26.11
C ASP A 271 22.77 12.06 -27.41
N CYS A 272 22.88 10.75 -27.65
CA CYS A 272 23.50 10.18 -28.84
C CYS A 272 22.83 10.59 -30.17
N LYS A 273 21.61 11.15 -30.16
CA LYS A 273 20.97 11.70 -31.37
C LYS A 273 21.31 13.17 -31.60
N VAL A 274 21.52 13.96 -30.54
CA VAL A 274 21.80 15.41 -30.63
C VAL A 274 23.14 15.71 -31.32
N LEU A 275 24.05 14.72 -31.35
CA LEU A 275 25.38 14.82 -31.97
C LEU A 275 25.45 14.32 -33.43
N VAL A 276 24.32 14.08 -34.11
CA VAL A 276 24.27 13.54 -35.49
C VAL A 276 23.41 14.37 -36.44
N GLU A 277 23.24 15.67 -36.17
CA GLU A 277 22.79 16.64 -37.18
C GLU A 277 23.96 17.47 -37.71
N GLU A 278 24.78 16.88 -38.60
CA GLU A 278 25.69 17.68 -39.42
C GLU A 278 24.90 18.51 -40.46
N PRO A 279 25.37 19.73 -40.83
CA PRO A 279 24.62 20.60 -41.72
C PRO A 279 24.44 20.02 -43.13
N LEU A 280 23.19 20.03 -43.62
CA LEU A 280 22.80 19.55 -44.96
C LEU A 280 23.38 20.42 -46.10
N HIS A 281 24.66 20.25 -46.40
CA HIS A 281 25.30 20.80 -47.58
C HIS A 281 24.98 19.97 -48.84
N SER A 282 23.91 20.39 -49.53
CA SER A 282 23.74 20.35 -51.00
C SER A 282 24.42 19.22 -51.80
N LEU A 283 23.64 18.22 -52.22
CA LEU A 283 23.86 17.48 -53.48
C LEU A 283 22.50 17.00 -54.04
N SER A 284 22.43 16.71 -55.35
CA SER A 284 21.16 16.61 -56.10
C SER A 284 21.18 15.55 -57.21
N PHE A 285 19.96 15.13 -57.65
CA PHE A 285 19.68 14.16 -58.73
C PHE A 285 20.11 12.69 -58.43
N SER A 286 19.51 11.63 -58.98
CA SER A 286 18.30 11.45 -59.83
C SER A 286 17.78 9.99 -59.69
N PRO A 287 16.54 9.66 -60.08
CA PRO A 287 15.93 8.35 -59.77
C PRO A 287 16.13 7.26 -60.85
N SER A 288 16.38 6.02 -60.44
CA SER A 288 16.23 4.84 -61.31
C SER A 288 16.16 3.50 -60.55
N LEU A 289 14.98 2.85 -60.54
CA LEU A 289 14.76 1.53 -61.17
C LEU A 289 13.31 1.03 -60.97
N LEU A 290 12.76 0.36 -61.99
CA LEU A 290 11.40 -0.19 -62.00
C LEU A 290 11.38 -1.64 -61.51
N GLY A 291 10.29 -2.02 -60.82
CA GLY A 291 9.97 -3.40 -60.44
C GLY A 291 8.46 -3.68 -60.47
N ARG A 292 7.97 -4.19 -61.61
CA ARG A 292 6.68 -4.92 -61.79
C ARG A 292 6.57 -6.08 -60.76
N ALA A 293 5.42 -6.68 -60.41
CA ALA A 293 3.96 -6.52 -60.66
C ALA A 293 3.25 -7.58 -59.75
N GLU A 294 1.95 -7.72 -59.50
CA GLU A 294 0.65 -7.05 -59.80
C GLU A 294 -0.35 -7.54 -58.69
N GLY A 295 -1.66 -7.24 -58.59
CA GLY A 295 -2.59 -6.48 -59.43
C GLY A 295 -3.92 -7.24 -59.68
N LYS A 296 -5.00 -6.95 -58.93
CA LYS A 296 -6.41 -7.29 -59.27
C LYS A 296 -7.44 -6.58 -58.36
N ARG A 297 -8.53 -6.11 -58.96
CA ARG A 297 -9.79 -5.61 -58.34
C ARG A 297 -10.97 -5.83 -59.33
N PRO A 298 -12.25 -5.48 -59.01
CA PRO A 298 -13.39 -6.34 -59.36
C PRO A 298 -14.33 -5.76 -60.44
N PRO A 299 -15.45 -6.47 -60.72
CA PRO A 299 -16.79 -5.88 -60.97
C PRO A 299 -17.78 -6.28 -59.85
N GLY A 300 -18.97 -5.68 -59.66
CA GLY A 300 -19.83 -4.83 -60.51
C GLY A 300 -21.20 -5.52 -60.67
N LEU A 301 -22.38 -4.90 -60.64
CA LEU A 301 -22.86 -3.50 -60.75
C LEU A 301 -24.00 -3.25 -59.69
N GLY A 302 -24.70 -2.12 -59.58
CA GLY A 302 -24.72 -0.87 -60.37
C GLY A 302 -25.81 0.13 -59.91
N ASP A 303 -26.07 1.12 -60.78
CA ASP A 303 -26.89 2.34 -60.62
C ASP A 303 -28.43 2.10 -60.49
N LEU A 304 -29.35 3.07 -60.25
CA LEU A 304 -29.50 4.47 -60.71
C LEU A 304 -30.32 5.39 -59.77
N GLY A 305 -29.96 6.69 -59.75
CA GLY A 305 -30.82 7.92 -59.70
C GLY A 305 -31.97 8.10 -58.67
N GLY A 306 -32.25 9.31 -58.14
CA GLY A 306 -31.59 10.62 -58.34
C GLY A 306 -32.37 11.81 -57.74
N GLU A 307 -31.79 13.01 -57.88
CA GLU A 307 -32.35 14.37 -57.64
C GLU A 307 -32.56 14.95 -56.21
N CYS A 308 -32.38 16.29 -56.17
CA CYS A 308 -32.93 17.29 -55.22
C CYS A 308 -32.47 17.39 -53.74
N ASN A 309 -31.36 18.13 -53.55
CA ASN A 309 -31.24 19.34 -52.69
C ASN A 309 -31.87 19.38 -51.28
N ALA A 310 -31.05 19.17 -50.24
CA ALA A 310 -30.96 19.98 -49.00
C ALA A 310 -29.87 19.40 -48.06
N VAL A 311 -29.19 20.12 -47.15
CA VAL A 311 -28.85 21.55 -46.95
C VAL A 311 -27.69 21.58 -45.91
N HIS A 312 -26.79 22.58 -46.00
CA HIS A 312 -25.70 22.94 -45.07
C HIS A 312 -24.61 21.93 -44.66
N THR A 313 -23.40 22.28 -45.07
CA THR A 313 -22.09 21.75 -44.67
C THR A 313 -21.54 22.40 -43.39
N PHE A 314 -20.46 21.82 -42.85
CA PHE A 314 -19.35 22.47 -42.13
C PHE A 314 -18.73 23.67 -42.92
N PRO A 315 -17.67 24.39 -42.44
CA PRO A 315 -16.89 24.34 -41.18
C PRO A 315 -16.91 25.69 -40.38
N ILE A 316 -15.99 26.03 -39.43
CA ILE A 316 -14.72 26.76 -39.69
C ILE A 316 -13.82 26.97 -38.43
N THR A 317 -12.50 26.80 -38.65
CA THR A 317 -11.23 27.25 -37.99
C THR A 317 -11.07 27.68 -36.52
N PHE A 318 -9.86 27.40 -35.99
CA PHE A 318 -9.23 28.06 -34.84
C PHE A 318 -8.83 29.53 -35.09
N SER A 319 -8.83 30.35 -34.03
CA SER A 319 -7.89 31.48 -33.85
C SER A 319 -7.69 31.83 -32.35
N LYS A 320 -6.59 32.50 -32.03
CA LYS A 320 -6.19 33.04 -30.69
C LYS A 320 -5.75 34.51 -30.90
N PRO A 321 -5.52 35.30 -29.83
CA PRO A 321 -6.29 35.49 -28.60
C PRO A 321 -6.63 37.00 -28.41
N LEU A 322 -7.23 37.40 -27.28
CA LEU A 322 -7.26 38.82 -26.85
C LEU A 322 -7.37 38.93 -25.32
N GLU A 323 -7.16 40.15 -24.81
CA GLU A 323 -6.51 40.44 -23.52
C GLU A 323 -7.44 40.64 -22.30
N ASN A 324 -6.79 40.89 -21.16
CA ASN A 324 -7.31 41.21 -19.83
C ASN A 324 -8.47 42.22 -19.79
N GLU A 325 -9.34 42.08 -18.78
CA GLU A 325 -9.71 43.11 -17.77
C GLU A 325 -10.57 42.44 -16.66
N PRO A 326 -10.71 43.01 -15.44
CA PRO A 326 -11.27 42.29 -14.28
C PRO A 326 -12.78 42.49 -14.07
N ILE A 327 -13.45 41.53 -13.42
CA ILE A 327 -14.84 41.68 -12.95
C ILE A 327 -14.86 42.19 -11.50
N THR A 328 -15.55 43.31 -11.31
CA THR A 328 -15.57 44.12 -10.08
C THR A 328 -16.34 43.49 -8.92
N LEU A 329 -15.90 43.75 -7.69
CA LEU A 329 -16.68 43.52 -6.47
C LEU A 329 -18.02 44.30 -6.51
N MET A 330 -19.13 43.60 -6.26
CA MET A 330 -20.40 44.24 -5.87
C MET A 330 -20.55 44.25 -4.34
N THR A 331 -20.93 45.40 -3.80
CA THR A 331 -21.16 45.61 -2.36
C THR A 331 -22.52 45.05 -1.89
N PRO A 332 -22.65 44.63 -0.61
CA PRO A 332 -23.87 43.98 -0.11
C PRO A 332 -25.03 44.97 0.13
N ASN A 333 -26.26 44.52 -0.11
CA ASN A 333 -27.49 45.24 0.18
C ASN A 333 -27.92 44.99 1.66
N PRO A 334 -28.06 46.01 2.52
CA PRO A 334 -28.29 45.81 3.96
C PRO A 334 -29.77 45.52 4.30
N GLY A 335 -30.15 44.25 4.46
CA GLY A 335 -31.57 43.90 4.55
C GLY A 335 -32.00 42.58 5.23
N ALA A 336 -31.19 41.94 6.09
CA ALA A 336 -31.63 40.76 6.85
C ALA A 336 -31.04 40.69 8.26
N LYS A 337 -31.84 40.27 9.26
CA LYS A 337 -31.41 40.08 10.65
C LYS A 337 -31.01 38.64 10.93
N GLN A 338 -30.01 38.47 11.80
CA GLN A 338 -29.72 37.32 12.66
C GLN A 338 -30.10 35.91 12.15
N LEU A 339 -29.09 35.16 11.69
CA LEU A 339 -29.05 33.71 11.86
C LEU A 339 -27.60 33.24 12.03
N GLY A 340 -27.14 33.22 13.28
CA GLY A 340 -25.87 32.60 13.64
C GLY A 340 -25.94 31.06 13.62
N ASN A 341 -24.78 30.41 13.75
CA ASN A 341 -24.60 28.96 13.92
C ASN A 341 -24.75 28.03 12.68
N THR A 342 -24.94 28.55 11.47
CA THR A 342 -24.88 27.72 10.24
C THR A 342 -23.49 27.08 10.02
N HIS A 343 -22.41 27.86 10.16
CA HIS A 343 -21.03 27.37 9.95
C HIS A 343 -20.55 26.33 10.98
N LEU A 344 -21.07 26.35 12.21
CA LEU A 344 -20.65 25.38 13.24
C LEU A 344 -21.34 24.02 13.05
N PHE A 345 -22.59 24.03 12.58
CA PHE A 345 -23.31 22.80 12.24
C PHE A 345 -22.69 22.09 11.04
N LEU A 346 -22.42 22.81 9.94
CA LEU A 346 -21.92 22.20 8.70
C LEU A 346 -20.59 21.46 8.91
N ASN A 347 -19.69 22.02 9.73
CA ASN A 347 -18.40 21.38 10.04
C ASN A 347 -18.56 20.09 10.85
N LYS A 348 -19.51 20.00 11.81
CA LYS A 348 -19.73 18.74 12.57
C LYS A 348 -20.22 17.63 11.64
N TYR A 349 -21.13 17.93 10.71
CA TYR A 349 -21.62 16.97 9.71
C TYR A 349 -20.57 16.58 8.68
N ILE A 350 -19.74 17.51 8.20
CA ILE A 350 -18.65 17.19 7.27
C ILE A 350 -17.63 16.27 7.94
N LEU A 351 -17.27 16.52 9.20
CA LEU A 351 -16.36 15.64 9.95
C LEU A 351 -16.97 14.24 10.23
N SER A 352 -18.23 14.14 10.64
CA SER A 352 -18.86 12.83 10.84
C SER A 352 -19.10 12.07 9.54
N PHE A 353 -19.42 12.75 8.44
CA PHE A 353 -19.61 12.14 7.12
C PHE A 353 -18.27 11.71 6.51
N LEU A 354 -17.20 12.50 6.63
CA LEU A 354 -15.86 12.09 6.19
C LEU A 354 -15.31 10.93 7.04
N ALA A 355 -15.57 10.91 8.36
CA ALA A 355 -15.25 9.75 9.19
C ALA A 355 -16.01 8.49 8.75
N ALA A 356 -17.31 8.61 8.43
CA ALA A 356 -18.13 7.52 7.91
C ALA A 356 -17.75 7.06 6.48
N CYS A 357 -17.17 7.94 5.65
CA CYS A 357 -16.62 7.58 4.35
C CYS A 357 -15.22 6.95 4.43
N ALA A 358 -14.44 7.23 5.48
CA ALA A 358 -13.12 6.64 5.68
C ALA A 358 -13.17 5.26 6.37
N LEU A 359 -14.03 5.13 7.39
CA LEU A 359 -14.27 3.86 8.08
C LEU A 359 -15.37 3.06 7.36
N MET A 360 -14.97 2.33 6.30
CA MET A 360 -15.82 1.25 5.80
C MET A 360 -16.09 0.27 6.96
N VAL A 361 -17.37 0.07 7.26
CA VAL A 361 -17.87 -0.94 8.22
C VAL A 361 -17.16 -2.26 7.94
N THR A 362 -16.22 -2.61 8.80
CA THR A 362 -15.38 -3.79 8.67
C THR A 362 -15.95 -4.87 9.58
N ALA A 363 -16.00 -6.09 9.03
CA ALA A 363 -16.02 -7.29 9.85
C ALA A 363 -14.85 -7.22 10.84
N SER A 364 -14.98 -7.83 12.01
CA SER A 364 -13.86 -7.93 12.95
C SER A 364 -12.65 -8.50 12.21
N GLY A 365 -11.55 -7.72 12.19
CA GLY A 365 -10.62 -7.68 11.05
C GLY A 365 -9.69 -8.89 10.87
N LEU A 366 -9.97 -9.98 11.57
CA LEU A 366 -9.19 -11.20 11.59
C LEU A 366 -10.05 -12.34 11.02
N ILE A 367 -9.68 -12.79 9.83
CA ILE A 367 -10.10 -14.09 9.32
C ILE A 367 -9.51 -15.14 10.27
N PHE A 368 -10.30 -16.11 10.71
CA PHE A 368 -9.80 -17.08 11.70
C PHE A 368 -8.76 -17.99 11.05
N ILE A 369 -7.53 -17.99 11.59
CA ILE A 369 -6.45 -18.89 11.16
C ILE A 369 -6.36 -20.05 12.17
N PRO A 370 -6.79 -21.28 11.80
CA PRO A 370 -6.56 -22.47 12.59
C PRO A 370 -5.12 -22.64 13.10
N ARG A 371 -4.98 -23.37 14.20
CA ARG A 371 -3.67 -23.76 14.76
C ARG A 371 -3.10 -24.96 14.01
N ILE A 372 -1.84 -25.29 14.30
CA ILE A 372 -1.22 -26.55 13.83
C ILE A 372 -2.08 -27.72 14.33
N ASP A 373 -2.44 -28.62 13.42
CA ASP A 373 -3.22 -29.81 13.77
C ASP A 373 -2.32 -30.88 14.39
N SER A 374 -2.36 -30.96 15.72
CA SER A 374 -1.60 -31.96 16.49
C SER A 374 -1.96 -33.41 16.19
N SER A 375 -3.09 -33.71 15.51
CA SER A 375 -3.44 -35.09 15.13
C SER A 375 -2.52 -35.66 14.06
N LEU A 376 -2.04 -34.83 13.13
CA LEU A 376 -1.11 -35.19 12.04
C LEU A 376 0.22 -35.78 12.56
N THR A 377 0.56 -35.55 13.83
CA THR A 377 1.78 -36.09 14.46
C THR A 377 1.72 -37.59 14.77
N LYS A 378 0.56 -38.26 14.61
CA LYS A 378 0.34 -39.62 15.17
C LYS A 378 0.15 -40.76 14.15
N GLU A 379 -0.11 -40.48 12.87
CA GLU A 379 -0.60 -41.52 11.94
C GLU A 379 0.47 -42.32 11.16
N LYS A 380 1.78 -42.04 11.31
CA LYS A 380 2.85 -42.90 10.74
C LYS A 380 3.27 -44.02 11.71
N SER A 381 2.33 -44.90 12.12
CA SER A 381 2.66 -46.10 12.94
C SER A 381 1.71 -47.31 12.82
N GLN A 382 0.80 -47.38 11.84
CA GLN A 382 -0.13 -48.50 11.68
C GLN A 382 -0.21 -49.06 10.25
N ASP A 383 0.89 -49.67 9.79
CA ASP A 383 0.79 -50.78 8.84
C ASP A 383 0.34 -52.06 9.60
N PRO A 384 -0.53 -52.91 9.01
CA PRO A 384 -1.07 -54.08 9.70
C PRO A 384 -0.03 -55.22 9.77
N ILE A 385 0.73 -55.28 10.87
CA ILE A 385 1.61 -56.42 11.17
C ILE A 385 0.75 -57.66 11.46
N THR A 386 0.69 -58.58 10.50
CA THR A 386 0.23 -59.95 10.75
C THR A 386 1.32 -60.77 11.43
N ASP A 387 1.09 -61.11 12.71
CA ASP A 387 1.37 -62.41 13.35
C ASP A 387 2.61 -63.22 12.89
N LEU A 388 3.59 -63.59 13.73
CA LEU A 388 3.65 -63.72 15.20
C LEU A 388 5.09 -63.58 15.73
N ASN A 389 5.30 -62.88 16.86
CA ASN A 389 6.14 -63.40 17.97
C ASN A 389 6.04 -62.52 19.25
N PRO A 390 5.59 -63.04 20.40
CA PRO A 390 5.54 -62.28 21.66
C PRO A 390 6.86 -62.40 22.45
N GLY A 391 7.81 -61.46 22.28
CA GLY A 391 9.14 -61.68 22.88
C GLY A 391 10.18 -60.55 22.89
N SER A 392 9.83 -59.30 23.20
CA SER A 392 10.84 -58.31 23.67
C SER A 392 10.23 -57.17 24.48
N THR A 393 11.04 -56.59 25.37
CA THR A 393 10.63 -55.61 26.39
C THR A 393 10.89 -54.17 25.95
N GLY A 394 9.84 -53.33 25.97
CA GLY A 394 9.93 -51.88 26.25
C GLY A 394 10.97 -51.07 25.46
N ASN A 395 10.74 -50.86 24.17
CA ASN A 395 11.53 -49.92 23.38
C ASN A 395 11.22 -48.46 23.77
N ASN A 396 12.06 -47.87 24.63
CA ASN A 396 12.26 -46.42 24.65
C ASN A 396 13.11 -46.03 23.43
N GLU A 397 12.49 -46.04 22.24
CA GLU A 397 13.12 -45.53 21.03
C GLU A 397 13.37 -44.03 21.15
N LYS A 398 14.54 -43.58 20.69
CA LYS A 398 14.82 -42.15 20.59
C LYS A 398 13.98 -41.57 19.44
N PRO A 399 13.52 -40.30 19.55
CA PRO A 399 12.89 -39.62 18.42
C PRO A 399 13.78 -39.70 17.18
N SER A 400 13.17 -39.84 16.00
CA SER A 400 13.94 -39.76 14.77
C SER A 400 14.46 -38.34 14.57
N ARG A 401 15.50 -38.19 13.76
CA ARG A 401 16.04 -36.86 13.39
C ARG A 401 14.99 -35.99 12.68
N ILE A 402 13.93 -36.56 12.13
CA ILE A 402 12.80 -35.80 11.56
C ILE A 402 11.92 -35.26 12.69
N ASP A 403 11.63 -36.05 13.71
CA ASP A 403 10.79 -35.66 14.86
C ASP A 403 11.47 -34.55 15.68
N GLU A 404 12.78 -34.68 15.94
CA GLU A 404 13.59 -33.62 16.60
C GLU A 404 13.52 -32.28 15.82
N LEU A 405 13.51 -32.33 14.48
CA LEU A 405 13.41 -31.15 13.63
C LEU A 405 11.98 -30.60 13.53
N LEU A 406 10.96 -31.45 13.62
CA LEU A 406 9.55 -31.05 13.68
C LEU A 406 9.26 -30.31 14.99
N THR A 407 9.60 -30.89 16.14
CA THR A 407 9.41 -30.25 17.46
C THR A 407 10.14 -28.91 17.52
N LEU A 408 11.40 -28.84 17.05
CA LEU A 408 12.13 -27.56 16.97
C LEU A 408 11.44 -26.53 16.06
N ALA A 409 10.88 -26.95 14.92
CA ALA A 409 10.19 -26.04 14.00
C ALA A 409 8.84 -25.54 14.58
N GLU A 410 8.15 -26.37 15.37
CA GLU A 410 6.93 -26.02 16.11
C GLU A 410 7.22 -25.09 17.30
N ASP A 411 8.25 -25.37 18.10
CA ASP A 411 8.72 -24.50 19.17
C ASP A 411 9.08 -23.11 18.64
N LEU A 412 9.81 -23.03 17.51
CA LEU A 412 10.12 -21.77 16.83
C LEU A 412 8.87 -21.06 16.27
N TYR A 413 7.84 -21.80 15.84
CA TYR A 413 6.55 -21.21 15.46
C TYR A 413 5.83 -20.60 16.68
N HIS A 414 5.86 -21.28 17.82
CA HIS A 414 5.25 -20.81 19.06
C HIS A 414 6.04 -19.65 19.71
N ALA A 415 7.36 -19.60 19.53
CA ALA A 415 8.20 -18.45 19.88
C ALA A 415 8.01 -17.22 18.97
N SER A 416 7.24 -17.34 17.89
CA SER A 416 7.08 -16.34 16.81
C SER A 416 8.32 -16.10 15.95
N ASP A 417 9.34 -16.96 16.02
CA ASP A 417 10.52 -17.00 15.15
C ASP A 417 10.18 -17.63 13.78
N TYR A 418 9.12 -17.11 13.13
CA TYR A 418 8.49 -17.72 11.95
C TYR A 418 9.46 -17.95 10.79
N GLU A 419 10.46 -17.09 10.59
CA GLU A 419 11.46 -17.29 9.53
C GLU A 419 12.35 -18.52 9.82
N VAL A 420 12.77 -18.71 11.07
CA VAL A 420 13.60 -19.86 11.49
C VAL A 420 12.76 -21.14 11.50
N SER A 421 11.49 -21.06 11.90
CA SER A 421 10.50 -22.12 11.78
C SER A 421 10.32 -22.56 10.31
N ILE A 422 10.14 -21.62 9.37
CA ILE A 422 10.05 -21.92 7.92
C ILE A 422 11.31 -22.63 7.40
N ARG A 423 12.51 -22.20 7.82
CA ARG A 423 13.77 -22.85 7.46
C ARG A 423 13.84 -24.29 8.03
N SER A 424 13.39 -24.49 9.26
CA SER A 424 13.41 -25.78 9.97
C SER A 424 12.43 -26.79 9.36
N PHE A 425 11.17 -26.41 9.13
CA PHE A 425 10.23 -27.24 8.36
C PHE A 425 10.74 -27.51 6.93
N SER A 426 11.42 -26.54 6.29
CA SER A 426 12.07 -26.77 4.99
C SER A 426 13.27 -27.72 5.03
N GLN A 427 13.81 -28.04 6.21
CA GLN A 427 14.84 -29.07 6.37
C GLN A 427 14.20 -30.46 6.52
N VAL A 428 13.06 -30.56 7.20
CA VAL A 428 12.23 -31.78 7.21
C VAL A 428 11.80 -32.12 5.77
N LEU A 429 11.27 -31.14 5.03
CA LEU A 429 10.78 -31.32 3.65
C LEU A 429 11.88 -31.56 2.59
N LYS A 430 13.16 -31.51 2.97
CA LYS A 430 14.29 -32.01 2.15
C LYS A 430 14.58 -33.50 2.37
N SER A 431 13.98 -34.09 3.41
CA SER A 431 14.24 -35.45 3.89
C SER A 431 13.00 -36.35 3.73
N ASP A 432 11.81 -35.81 4.02
CA ASP A 432 10.49 -36.39 3.78
C ASP A 432 9.65 -35.28 3.11
N SER A 433 9.59 -35.26 1.77
CA SER A 433 8.93 -34.17 1.02
C SER A 433 7.43 -34.10 1.28
N ASP A 434 6.84 -35.21 1.69
CA ASP A 434 5.40 -35.43 1.78
C ASP A 434 4.96 -35.46 3.26
N ASN A 435 5.79 -34.87 4.13
CA ASN A 435 5.53 -34.74 5.55
C ASN A 435 4.41 -33.72 5.81
N LEU A 436 3.19 -34.21 6.01
CA LEU A 436 1.98 -33.39 6.24
C LEU A 436 2.16 -32.36 7.37
N THR A 437 2.80 -32.73 8.48
CA THR A 437 3.07 -31.82 9.61
C THR A 437 3.99 -30.68 9.20
N ALA A 438 5.09 -30.96 8.49
CA ALA A 438 5.99 -29.92 8.01
C ALA A 438 5.37 -29.05 6.89
N LEU A 439 4.56 -29.60 6.00
CA LEU A 439 3.81 -28.81 5.00
C LEU A 439 2.80 -27.87 5.68
N SER A 440 2.01 -28.40 6.61
CA SER A 440 1.04 -27.64 7.40
C SER A 440 1.70 -26.54 8.24
N GLY A 441 2.72 -26.90 9.02
CA GLY A 441 3.49 -25.98 9.87
C GLY A 441 4.21 -24.91 9.06
N ARG A 442 4.83 -25.25 7.93
CA ARG A 442 5.48 -24.27 7.05
C ARG A 442 4.48 -23.34 6.40
N GLY A 443 3.33 -23.85 5.93
CA GLY A 443 2.25 -23.03 5.38
C GLY A 443 1.69 -22.06 6.43
N LEU A 444 1.49 -22.51 7.67
CA LEU A 444 1.04 -21.67 8.78
C LEU A 444 2.07 -20.61 9.17
N ALA A 445 3.37 -20.95 9.22
CA ALA A 445 4.44 -20.00 9.47
C ALA A 445 4.54 -18.96 8.33
N GLN A 446 4.37 -19.39 7.08
CA GLN A 446 4.28 -18.50 5.92
C GLN A 446 3.05 -17.57 5.99
N MET A 447 1.89 -18.05 6.46
CA MET A 447 0.72 -17.17 6.70
C MET A 447 1.00 -16.10 7.76
N LYS A 448 1.72 -16.42 8.84
CA LYS A 448 2.15 -15.42 9.85
C LYS A 448 3.12 -14.40 9.25
N MET A 449 3.99 -14.83 8.35
CA MET A 449 4.86 -13.98 7.52
C MET A 449 4.14 -13.32 6.33
N LYS A 450 2.81 -13.51 6.18
CA LYS A 450 1.97 -13.01 5.06
C LYS A 450 2.33 -13.51 3.66
N ASN A 451 3.18 -14.54 3.57
CA ASN A 451 3.60 -15.22 2.34
C ASN A 451 2.50 -16.16 1.79
N TYR A 452 1.27 -15.66 1.62
CA TYR A 452 0.08 -16.47 1.31
C TYR A 452 0.23 -17.29 0.02
N SER A 453 0.92 -16.76 -1.00
CA SER A 453 1.19 -17.45 -2.27
C SER A 453 2.14 -18.65 -2.11
N ALA A 454 2.97 -18.68 -1.06
CA ALA A 454 3.74 -19.86 -0.68
C ALA A 454 2.87 -20.81 0.15
N ALA A 455 2.10 -20.29 1.11
CA ALA A 455 1.26 -21.10 1.98
C ALA A 455 0.23 -21.92 1.19
N ILE A 456 -0.35 -21.33 0.13
CA ILE A 456 -1.26 -22.03 -0.80
C ILE A 456 -0.57 -23.19 -1.51
N LYS A 457 0.74 -23.13 -1.80
CA LYS A 457 1.49 -24.25 -2.39
C LYS A 457 1.66 -25.37 -1.37
N ASP A 458 2.15 -25.05 -0.18
CA ASP A 458 2.38 -26.04 0.89
C ASP A 458 1.08 -26.75 1.30
N PHE A 459 -0.02 -25.99 1.50
CA PHE A 459 -1.33 -26.58 1.78
C PHE A 459 -1.94 -27.34 0.59
N SER A 460 -1.62 -26.98 -0.66
CA SER A 460 -2.07 -27.75 -1.82
C SER A 460 -1.27 -29.03 -2.03
N GLN A 461 0.01 -29.05 -1.66
CA GLN A 461 0.79 -30.28 -1.59
C GLN A 461 0.23 -31.18 -0.49
N ALA A 462 -0.03 -30.65 0.71
CA ALA A 462 -0.66 -31.42 1.79
C ALA A 462 -2.01 -32.03 1.37
N LEU A 463 -2.89 -31.25 0.73
CA LEU A 463 -4.19 -31.71 0.21
C LEU A 463 -4.09 -32.63 -1.02
N SER A 464 -2.90 -32.81 -1.61
CA SER A 464 -2.63 -33.83 -2.63
C SER A 464 -2.11 -35.16 -2.05
N ILE A 465 -1.71 -35.14 -0.77
CA ILE A 465 -1.25 -36.32 -0.01
C ILE A 465 -2.42 -36.89 0.80
N ASP A 466 -3.15 -36.04 1.54
CA ASP A 466 -4.45 -36.38 2.12
C ASP A 466 -5.47 -35.25 1.92
N SER A 467 -6.58 -35.58 1.26
CA SER A 467 -7.69 -34.66 0.99
C SER A 467 -8.77 -34.65 2.08
N LYS A 468 -8.59 -35.35 3.21
CA LYS A 468 -9.57 -35.41 4.32
C LYS A 468 -9.27 -34.48 5.49
N LEU A 469 -8.61 -33.34 5.22
CA LEU A 469 -8.11 -32.42 6.24
C LEU A 469 -8.85 -31.06 6.22
N PRO A 470 -10.00 -30.91 6.94
CA PRO A 470 -10.77 -29.65 6.97
C PRO A 470 -9.92 -28.42 7.32
N LEU A 471 -9.02 -28.56 8.29
CA LEU A 471 -8.18 -27.45 8.77
C LEU A 471 -7.19 -26.98 7.69
N ILE A 472 -6.70 -27.87 6.82
CA ILE A 472 -5.80 -27.49 5.72
C ILE A 472 -6.59 -26.80 4.60
N PHE A 473 -7.80 -27.27 4.31
CA PHE A 473 -8.73 -26.55 3.42
C PHE A 473 -9.02 -25.14 3.95
N ILE A 474 -9.40 -24.99 5.23
CA ILE A 474 -9.64 -23.68 5.84
C ILE A 474 -8.40 -22.80 5.74
N ASN A 475 -7.22 -23.27 6.16
CA ASN A 475 -5.98 -22.51 6.08
C ASN A 475 -5.66 -22.04 4.64
N ARG A 476 -5.85 -22.91 3.63
CA ARG A 476 -5.68 -22.55 2.22
C ARG A 476 -6.74 -21.55 1.75
N GLY A 477 -7.99 -21.69 2.18
CA GLY A 477 -9.07 -20.75 1.93
C GLY A 477 -8.79 -19.36 2.50
N VAL A 478 -8.26 -19.28 3.73
CA VAL A 478 -7.87 -18.01 4.36
C VAL A 478 -6.69 -17.36 3.63
N ALA A 479 -5.67 -18.13 3.24
CA ALA A 479 -4.58 -17.62 2.41
C ALA A 479 -5.08 -17.09 1.05
N LYS A 480 -6.01 -17.80 0.39
CA LYS A 480 -6.69 -17.35 -0.84
C LYS A 480 -7.52 -16.08 -0.63
N TYR A 481 -8.22 -15.95 0.50
CA TYR A 481 -8.95 -14.73 0.86
C TYR A 481 -8.00 -13.54 0.97
N HIS A 482 -6.85 -13.69 1.64
CA HIS A 482 -5.88 -12.60 1.78
C HIS A 482 -5.32 -12.13 0.41
N LEU A 483 -5.19 -13.04 -0.56
CA LEU A 483 -4.91 -12.74 -1.97
C LEU A 483 -6.13 -12.24 -2.77
N ARG A 484 -7.25 -11.92 -2.11
CA ARG A 484 -8.55 -11.50 -2.67
C ARG A 484 -9.22 -12.52 -3.60
N GLN A 485 -8.78 -13.77 -3.59
CA GLN A 485 -9.32 -14.86 -4.41
C GLN A 485 -10.61 -15.44 -3.80
N TYR A 486 -11.56 -14.59 -3.39
CA TYR A 486 -12.69 -14.97 -2.53
C TYR A 486 -13.53 -16.13 -3.10
N GLY A 487 -13.73 -16.20 -4.42
CA GLY A 487 -14.43 -17.32 -5.05
C GLY A 487 -13.70 -18.66 -4.97
N SER A 488 -12.36 -18.64 -4.94
CA SER A 488 -11.52 -19.83 -4.73
C SER A 488 -11.34 -20.17 -3.25
N ALA A 489 -11.52 -19.18 -2.36
CA ALA A 489 -11.55 -19.36 -0.91
C ALA A 489 -12.86 -20.01 -0.45
N ILE A 490 -14.00 -19.54 -0.98
CA ILE A 490 -15.33 -20.13 -0.70
C ILE A 490 -15.33 -21.62 -1.03
N LYS A 491 -14.78 -22.04 -2.17
CA LYS A 491 -14.64 -23.46 -2.51
C LYS A 491 -13.86 -24.28 -1.48
N ASP A 492 -12.75 -23.74 -0.96
CA ASP A 492 -12.01 -24.44 0.10
C ASP A 492 -12.81 -24.52 1.40
N PHE A 493 -13.62 -23.50 1.72
CA PHE A 493 -14.50 -23.54 2.90
C PHE A 493 -15.72 -24.47 2.69
N ASP A 494 -16.24 -24.59 1.47
CA ASP A 494 -17.28 -25.56 1.11
C ASP A 494 -16.78 -27.00 1.37
N GLU A 495 -15.63 -27.36 0.80
CA GLU A 495 -14.97 -28.67 1.00
C GLU A 495 -14.69 -28.95 2.49
N ALA A 496 -14.29 -27.93 3.26
CA ALA A 496 -14.11 -28.05 4.70
C ALA A 496 -15.43 -28.33 5.45
N THR A 497 -16.56 -27.72 5.04
CA THR A 497 -17.88 -28.00 5.63
C THR A 497 -18.49 -29.32 5.17
N ASP A 498 -18.14 -29.82 3.99
CA ASP A 498 -18.55 -31.15 3.52
C ASP A 498 -17.81 -32.27 4.27
N LEU A 499 -16.55 -32.04 4.69
CA LEU A 499 -15.78 -32.94 5.55
C LEU A 499 -16.17 -32.80 7.04
N ASP A 500 -16.39 -31.59 7.54
CA ASP A 500 -16.81 -31.29 8.92
C ASP A 500 -17.96 -30.26 8.94
N ASN A 501 -19.20 -30.76 8.93
CA ASN A 501 -20.41 -29.93 8.95
C ASN A 501 -20.69 -29.23 10.30
N ARG A 502 -19.76 -29.27 11.25
CA ARG A 502 -19.81 -28.51 12.51
C ARG A 502 -18.67 -27.49 12.62
N ASN A 503 -17.88 -27.32 11.56
CA ASN A 503 -16.72 -26.44 11.57
C ASN A 503 -17.10 -24.95 11.56
N ILE A 504 -17.21 -24.37 12.76
CA ILE A 504 -17.55 -22.96 12.98
C ILE A 504 -16.62 -22.02 12.18
N ASP A 505 -15.32 -22.32 12.15
CA ASP A 505 -14.32 -21.48 11.47
C ASP A 505 -14.52 -21.48 9.94
N ALA A 506 -14.88 -22.61 9.35
CA ALA A 506 -15.24 -22.69 7.93
C ALA A 506 -16.48 -21.84 7.62
N TYR A 507 -17.54 -21.94 8.43
CA TYR A 507 -18.75 -21.12 8.26
C TYR A 507 -18.48 -19.62 8.42
N ILE A 508 -17.72 -19.21 9.45
CA ILE A 508 -17.32 -17.81 9.65
C ILE A 508 -16.51 -17.29 8.45
N ASN A 509 -15.46 -18.02 8.05
CA ASN A 509 -14.56 -17.57 6.99
C ASN A 509 -15.26 -17.56 5.60
N LYS A 510 -16.21 -18.47 5.37
CA LYS A 510 -17.11 -18.45 4.20
C LYS A 510 -18.05 -17.25 4.23
N GLY A 511 -18.67 -16.96 5.37
CA GLY A 511 -19.51 -15.76 5.56
C GLY A 511 -18.73 -14.46 5.31
N LEU A 512 -17.48 -14.38 5.78
CA LEU A 512 -16.57 -13.27 5.49
C LEU A 512 -16.28 -13.16 3.98
N ALA A 513 -16.01 -14.28 3.30
CA ALA A 513 -15.69 -14.29 1.86
C ALA A 513 -16.90 -13.90 0.99
N LEU A 514 -18.10 -14.34 1.38
CA LEU A 514 -19.36 -13.93 0.77
C LEU A 514 -19.64 -12.44 1.01
N THR A 515 -19.36 -11.94 2.22
CA THR A 515 -19.46 -10.50 2.54
C THR A 515 -18.50 -9.66 1.69
N ALA A 516 -17.28 -10.13 1.45
CA ALA A 516 -16.30 -9.46 0.59
C ALA A 516 -16.67 -9.47 -0.91
N LEU A 517 -17.57 -10.37 -1.33
CA LEU A 517 -18.19 -10.41 -2.65
C LEU A 517 -19.56 -9.69 -2.70
N ASN A 518 -19.93 -8.95 -1.65
CA ASN A 518 -21.23 -8.29 -1.48
C ASN A 518 -22.45 -9.25 -1.51
N LYS A 519 -22.24 -10.57 -1.33
CA LYS A 519 -23.28 -11.60 -1.29
C LYS A 519 -23.92 -11.70 0.10
N TYR A 520 -24.40 -10.58 0.63
CA TYR A 520 -24.72 -10.44 2.05
C TYR A 520 -25.75 -11.43 2.58
N GLN A 521 -26.81 -11.75 1.83
CA GLN A 521 -27.82 -12.73 2.26
C GLN A 521 -27.25 -14.15 2.39
N ALA A 522 -26.33 -14.56 1.51
CA ALA A 522 -25.62 -15.82 1.65
C ALA A 522 -24.69 -15.78 2.88
N ALA A 523 -23.95 -14.67 3.07
CA ALA A 523 -23.10 -14.48 4.24
C ALA A 523 -23.86 -14.57 5.57
N ILE A 524 -25.04 -13.94 5.65
CA ILE A 524 -25.93 -14.00 6.81
C ILE A 524 -26.30 -15.47 7.11
N SER A 525 -26.64 -16.26 6.09
CA SER A 525 -26.95 -17.69 6.25
C SER A 525 -25.77 -18.50 6.81
N GLU A 526 -24.53 -18.22 6.40
CA GLU A 526 -23.36 -18.93 6.96
C GLU A 526 -23.05 -18.49 8.40
N PHE A 527 -23.27 -17.22 8.75
CA PHE A 527 -23.17 -16.78 10.15
C PHE A 527 -24.34 -17.30 11.01
N ASP A 528 -25.52 -17.49 10.44
CA ASP A 528 -26.64 -18.18 11.10
C ASP A 528 -26.28 -19.64 11.38
N ASN A 529 -25.70 -20.36 10.40
CA ASN A 529 -25.15 -21.71 10.56
C ASN A 529 -24.11 -21.76 11.69
N ALA A 530 -23.11 -20.88 11.66
CA ALA A 530 -22.10 -20.77 12.72
C ALA A 530 -22.74 -20.53 14.11
N SER A 531 -23.73 -19.63 14.18
CA SER A 531 -24.42 -19.29 15.43
C SER A 531 -25.31 -20.40 16.00
N ALA A 532 -25.62 -21.42 15.20
CA ALA A 532 -26.33 -22.61 15.67
C ALA A 532 -25.42 -23.55 16.49
N PHE A 533 -24.10 -23.52 16.23
CA PHE A 533 -23.10 -24.33 16.93
C PHE A 533 -22.45 -23.57 18.10
N ASP A 534 -22.17 -22.27 17.96
CA ASP A 534 -21.66 -21.42 19.04
C ASP A 534 -22.49 -20.13 19.18
N GLN A 535 -23.14 -19.98 20.33
CA GLN A 535 -23.97 -18.81 20.67
C GLN A 535 -23.25 -17.76 21.54
N THR A 536 -21.95 -17.97 21.80
CA THR A 536 -21.06 -17.16 22.64
C THR A 536 -19.93 -16.50 21.85
N ASN A 537 -19.53 -17.03 20.69
CA ASN A 537 -18.51 -16.38 19.86
C ASN A 537 -18.99 -15.00 19.36
N VAL A 538 -18.26 -13.96 19.78
CA VAL A 538 -18.58 -12.53 19.55
C VAL A 538 -18.47 -12.15 18.07
N ASP A 539 -17.49 -12.71 17.35
CA ASP A 539 -17.24 -12.44 15.94
C ASP A 539 -18.40 -12.88 15.04
N ILE A 540 -19.10 -13.96 15.39
CA ILE A 540 -20.29 -14.40 14.63
C ILE A 540 -21.36 -13.30 14.65
N PHE A 541 -21.62 -12.72 15.82
CA PHE A 541 -22.62 -11.66 15.96
C PHE A 541 -22.17 -10.35 15.31
N ILE A 542 -20.91 -9.93 15.49
CA ILE A 542 -20.37 -8.74 14.81
C ILE A 542 -20.48 -8.91 13.30
N ASN A 543 -20.03 -10.03 12.74
CA ASN A 543 -19.93 -10.21 11.30
C ASN A 543 -21.28 -10.44 10.63
N ARG A 544 -22.23 -11.11 11.31
CA ARG A 544 -23.64 -11.13 10.89
C ARG A 544 -24.29 -9.75 10.95
N GLY A 545 -24.03 -8.99 12.01
CA GLY A 545 -24.50 -7.60 12.14
C GLY A 545 -23.98 -6.72 11.00
N VAL A 546 -22.68 -6.82 10.66
CA VAL A 546 -22.08 -6.09 9.53
C VAL A 546 -22.71 -6.49 8.19
N ALA A 547 -22.96 -7.78 7.95
CA ALA A 547 -23.63 -8.24 6.73
C ALA A 547 -25.08 -7.72 6.63
N LYS A 548 -25.85 -7.77 7.73
CA LYS A 548 -27.21 -7.21 7.83
C LYS A 548 -27.24 -5.70 7.65
N LEU A 549 -26.28 -4.97 8.22
CA LEU A 549 -26.14 -3.52 8.07
C LEU A 549 -25.92 -3.15 6.60
N LYS A 550 -24.99 -3.82 5.90
CA LYS A 550 -24.69 -3.53 4.49
C LYS A 550 -25.81 -3.92 3.54
N ASP A 551 -26.48 -5.06 3.77
CA ASP A 551 -27.63 -5.47 2.97
C ASP A 551 -28.84 -4.54 3.18
N GLY A 552 -29.08 -4.14 4.44
CA GLY A 552 -30.11 -3.16 4.79
C GLY A 552 -29.85 -1.77 4.21
N GLN A 553 -28.59 -1.31 4.23
CA GLN A 553 -28.18 -0.09 3.54
C GLN A 553 -28.40 -0.18 2.02
N ALA A 554 -27.98 -1.27 1.38
CA ALA A 554 -28.10 -1.47 -0.06
C ALA A 554 -29.57 -1.58 -0.55
N LYS A 555 -30.46 -2.15 0.28
CA LYS A 555 -31.90 -2.33 -0.01
C LYS A 555 -32.80 -1.24 0.56
N GLN A 556 -32.23 -0.29 1.32
CA GLN A 556 -32.95 0.68 2.15
C GLN A 556 -33.87 0.05 3.23
N ASP A 557 -33.62 -1.21 3.59
CA ASP A 557 -34.38 -1.94 4.62
C ASP A 557 -33.89 -1.59 6.03
N ARG A 558 -34.60 -0.65 6.66
CA ARG A 558 -34.34 -0.23 8.05
C ARG A 558 -34.60 -1.36 9.06
N ARG A 559 -35.49 -2.32 8.76
CA ARG A 559 -35.78 -3.49 9.63
C ARG A 559 -34.59 -4.44 9.66
N LEU A 560 -33.87 -4.58 8.55
CA LEU A 560 -32.64 -5.39 8.53
C LEU A 560 -31.49 -4.69 9.27
N VAL A 561 -31.41 -3.35 9.22
CA VAL A 561 -30.47 -2.58 10.04
C VAL A 561 -30.82 -2.65 11.55
N GLN A 562 -32.10 -2.70 11.91
CA GLN A 562 -32.51 -2.94 13.31
C GLN A 562 -32.13 -4.36 13.80
N GLN A 563 -32.11 -5.36 12.91
CA GLN A 563 -31.54 -6.68 13.23
C GLN A 563 -30.02 -6.66 13.34
N ALA A 564 -29.32 -5.75 12.64
CA ALA A 564 -27.89 -5.54 12.85
C ALA A 564 -27.60 -4.96 14.25
N VAL A 565 -28.37 -3.94 14.69
CA VAL A 565 -28.28 -3.41 16.07
C VAL A 565 -28.46 -4.54 17.09
N TYR A 566 -29.47 -5.40 16.93
CA TYR A 566 -29.71 -6.55 17.81
C TYR A 566 -28.54 -7.56 17.84
N ASP A 567 -27.86 -7.80 16.72
CA ASP A 567 -26.68 -8.66 16.69
C ASP A 567 -25.49 -7.98 17.42
N PHE A 568 -25.27 -6.68 17.26
CA PHE A 568 -24.27 -5.96 18.06
C PHE A 568 -24.64 -5.90 19.56
N ASP A 569 -25.92 -5.85 19.91
CA ASP A 569 -26.39 -6.02 21.29
C ASP A 569 -26.13 -7.42 21.84
N ARG A 570 -26.10 -8.47 20.99
CA ARG A 570 -25.67 -9.81 21.41
C ARG A 570 -24.17 -9.87 21.63
N ALA A 571 -23.36 -9.29 20.73
CA ALA A 571 -21.92 -9.18 20.91
C ALA A 571 -21.58 -8.49 22.26
N LEU A 572 -22.19 -7.33 22.52
CA LEU A 572 -21.98 -6.54 23.75
C LEU A 572 -22.62 -7.14 25.02
N LYS A 573 -23.42 -8.21 24.91
CA LYS A 573 -23.87 -9.01 26.07
C LYS A 573 -22.87 -10.10 26.48
N VAL A 574 -22.07 -10.58 25.53
CA VAL A 574 -20.98 -11.51 25.82
C VAL A 574 -19.73 -10.73 26.27
N GLU A 575 -19.36 -9.72 25.50
CA GLU A 575 -18.19 -8.88 25.77
C GLU A 575 -18.61 -7.40 25.83
N PRO A 576 -19.00 -6.88 27.02
CA PRO A 576 -19.48 -5.52 27.19
C PRO A 576 -18.45 -4.42 26.86
N SER A 577 -17.20 -4.79 26.61
CA SER A 577 -16.11 -3.91 26.19
C SER A 577 -15.84 -3.90 24.69
N HIS A 578 -16.41 -4.81 23.88
CA HIS A 578 -15.87 -5.04 22.52
C HIS A 578 -15.94 -3.78 21.61
N PRO A 579 -14.81 -3.18 21.20
CA PRO A 579 -14.80 -1.85 20.58
C PRO A 579 -15.42 -1.85 19.18
N ASN A 580 -15.16 -2.88 18.36
CA ASN A 580 -15.77 -3.02 17.04
C ASN A 580 -17.29 -3.23 17.09
N ALA A 581 -17.83 -3.80 18.17
CA ALA A 581 -19.27 -3.97 18.32
C ALA A 581 -19.95 -2.62 18.59
N TYR A 582 -19.38 -1.79 19.48
CA TYR A 582 -19.80 -0.40 19.65
C TYR A 582 -19.69 0.41 18.35
N LEU A 583 -18.54 0.34 17.66
CA LEU A 583 -18.32 1.08 16.41
C LEU A 583 -19.35 0.72 15.33
N ASN A 584 -19.58 -0.58 15.10
CA ASN A 584 -20.52 -1.03 14.09
C ASN A 584 -21.98 -0.79 14.50
N ARG A 585 -22.31 -0.82 15.80
CA ARG A 585 -23.63 -0.40 16.32
C ARG A 585 -23.86 1.10 16.15
N ALA A 586 -22.85 1.93 16.38
CA ALA A 586 -22.93 3.38 16.15
C ALA A 586 -23.23 3.71 14.67
N PHE A 587 -22.61 3.01 13.72
CA PHE A 587 -22.96 3.13 12.29
C PHE A 587 -24.39 2.69 11.98
N ALA A 588 -24.89 1.63 12.62
CA ALA A 588 -26.29 1.22 12.48
C ALA A 588 -27.27 2.26 13.05
N HIS A 589 -27.03 2.77 14.26
CA HIS A 589 -27.81 3.86 14.85
C HIS A 589 -27.80 5.14 14.00
N THR A 590 -26.64 5.49 13.41
CA THR A 590 -26.50 6.63 12.49
C THR A 590 -27.42 6.48 11.28
N TYR A 591 -27.46 5.29 10.66
CA TYR A 591 -28.37 5.00 9.54
C TYR A 591 -29.87 5.01 9.93
N LEU A 592 -30.17 4.66 11.19
CA LEU A 592 -31.53 4.73 11.74
C LEU A 592 -31.95 6.16 12.12
N GLY A 593 -30.99 7.10 12.23
CA GLY A 593 -31.23 8.48 12.68
C GLY A 593 -31.18 8.65 14.21
N ASN A 594 -30.75 7.61 14.93
CA ASN A 594 -30.59 7.59 16.37
C ASN A 594 -29.27 8.28 16.77
N GLN A 595 -29.20 9.60 16.64
CA GLN A 595 -27.94 10.34 16.82
C GLN A 595 -27.38 10.23 18.24
N GLU A 596 -28.23 10.18 19.27
CA GLU A 596 -27.78 10.09 20.68
C GLU A 596 -27.14 8.74 20.99
N ASP A 597 -27.76 7.63 20.55
CA ASP A 597 -27.20 6.28 20.67
C ASP A 597 -25.84 6.20 19.96
N ALA A 598 -25.76 6.73 18.73
CA ALA A 598 -24.57 6.73 17.89
C ALA A 598 -23.42 7.55 18.51
N ASP A 599 -23.67 8.81 18.92
CA ASP A 599 -22.67 9.64 19.59
C ASP A 599 -22.18 8.97 20.90
N SER A 600 -23.05 8.25 21.63
CA SER A 600 -22.65 7.50 22.84
C SER A 600 -21.76 6.28 22.54
N ASP A 601 -22.03 5.55 21.46
CA ASP A 601 -21.28 4.34 21.10
C ASP A 601 -19.96 4.67 20.37
N PHE A 602 -19.90 5.79 19.64
CA PHE A 602 -18.64 6.36 19.14
C PHE A 602 -17.72 6.84 20.27
N GLN A 603 -18.26 7.24 21.43
CA GLN A 603 -17.45 7.53 22.63
C GLN A 603 -16.96 6.23 23.30
N LYS A 604 -17.83 5.22 23.41
CA LYS A 604 -17.46 3.92 24.02
C LYS A 604 -16.37 3.21 23.22
N SER A 605 -16.51 3.11 21.89
CA SER A 605 -15.54 2.42 21.01
C SER A 605 -14.11 2.98 21.05
N LYS A 606 -13.91 4.19 21.58
CA LYS A 606 -12.60 4.85 21.76
C LYS A 606 -12.10 4.90 23.20
N SER A 607 -12.84 4.29 24.13
CA SER A 607 -12.56 4.43 25.56
C SER A 607 -11.35 3.57 25.98
N PRO A 608 -10.26 4.15 26.55
CA PRO A 608 -9.10 3.37 27.01
C PRO A 608 -9.37 2.51 28.26
N TRP A 609 -10.62 2.46 28.71
CA TRP A 609 -11.14 1.53 29.73
C TRP A 609 -11.58 0.19 29.14
N ILE A 610 -11.63 0.09 27.81
CA ILE A 610 -11.74 -1.17 27.06
C ILE A 610 -10.34 -1.77 26.94
N LYS A 611 -10.17 -3.02 27.38
CA LYS A 611 -8.95 -3.82 27.36
C LYS A 611 -9.30 -5.29 27.17
#